data_AF-A0AB74VB69-F1
#
_entry.id   AF-A0AB74VB69-F1
#
_cell.length_a   1.000
_cell.length_b   1.000
_cell.length_c   1.000
_cell.angle_alpha   90.00
_cell.angle_beta   90.00
_cell.angle_gamma   90.00
#
_symmetry.space_group_name_H-M   'P 1'
#
loop_
_entity.id
_entity.type
_entity.pdbx_description
1 polymer ?
#
loop_
_entity_poly.entity_id
_entity_poly.type
_entity_poly.pdbx_seq_one_letter_code
_entity_poly.pdbx_strand_id
1 'polypeptide(L)'
;MVKLKKLIAGSLIAVSVLAITPISASAEWKNDSTGWWYTEGGSYSTGWKKIEGKWYYFYASGYMAKNTVIDGYILSNNGDWTGLETKSDKISVSYPSNWTKTTLKGDDIYYLDNQGTNVNLVIDGMEGYSEEVYFNSAETYIKNRSDINNLQIKERKFNNNNALTLNYFHNINGMDVQVEQVMICNSNKAYLFTLMQRGKISDENMTSFESMLNTIKFAY
;
A
#
# COMPACT_ATOMS: atom_id res chain seq x y z
N MET A 1 -2.23 21.01 -5.19
CA MET A 1 -2.69 19.83 -5.95
C MET A 1 -1.49 18.94 -6.34
N VAL A 2 -0.67 18.58 -5.34
CA VAL A 2 0.55 17.78 -5.50
C VAL A 2 0.48 16.72 -4.42
N LYS A 3 0.35 15.43 -4.81
CA LYS A 3 0.80 14.21 -4.11
C LYS A 3 0.01 12.93 -4.45
N LEU A 4 -0.99 12.95 -5.34
CA LEU A 4 -1.56 11.71 -5.90
C LEU A 4 -0.69 11.07 -7.01
N LYS A 5 0.43 11.71 -7.40
CA LYS A 5 1.30 11.24 -8.49
C LYS A 5 2.21 10.05 -8.11
N LYS A 6 2.30 9.68 -6.82
CA LYS A 6 3.18 8.60 -6.37
C LYS A 6 2.54 7.21 -6.34
N LEU A 7 1.21 7.09 -6.47
CA LEU A 7 0.55 5.87 -6.00
C LEU A 7 0.52 4.70 -7.00
N ILE A 8 0.72 4.90 -8.31
CA ILE A 8 0.67 3.78 -9.27
C ILE A 8 1.79 3.91 -10.34
N ALA A 9 2.93 4.49 -9.96
CA ALA A 9 4.17 4.37 -10.74
C ALA A 9 5.05 3.33 -10.03
N GLY A 10 5.39 2.25 -10.74
CA GLY A 10 5.95 1.02 -10.20
C GLY A 10 6.99 1.15 -9.08
N SER A 11 6.93 0.23 -8.12
CA SER A 11 8.03 0.01 -7.18
C SER A 11 9.13 -0.83 -7.83
N LEU A 12 9.88 -0.18 -8.72
CA LEU A 12 11.26 -0.44 -9.16
C LEU A 12 11.62 0.84 -9.96
N ILE A 13 12.35 1.86 -9.48
CA ILE A 13 13.71 1.89 -8.88
C ILE A 13 13.99 3.25 -8.16
N ALA A 14 14.68 3.17 -7.01
CA ALA A 14 15.71 4.02 -6.35
C ALA A 14 15.73 5.56 -6.34
N VAL A 15 16.06 6.13 -5.15
CA VAL A 15 17.08 7.20 -4.89
C VAL A 15 17.45 7.13 -3.38
N SER A 16 18.60 6.54 -3.01
CA SER A 16 19.90 7.14 -2.60
C SER A 16 19.99 7.63 -1.14
N VAL A 17 20.98 7.10 -0.42
CA VAL A 17 21.47 7.59 0.89
C VAL A 17 22.00 9.02 0.75
N LEU A 18 21.58 9.91 1.65
CA LEU A 18 22.39 11.07 2.05
C LEU A 18 22.58 11.00 3.57
N ALA A 19 23.83 10.76 3.97
CA ALA A 19 24.27 11.06 5.33
C ALA A 19 24.31 12.59 5.48
N ILE A 20 23.66 13.13 6.51
CA ILE A 20 23.81 14.54 6.88
C ILE A 20 23.93 14.61 8.41
N THR A 21 24.96 15.33 8.84
CA THR A 21 25.34 15.63 10.22
C THR A 21 24.18 16.26 11.02
N PRO A 22 24.12 16.09 12.35
CA PRO A 22 23.09 16.76 13.14
C PRO A 22 23.37 18.26 13.19
N ILE A 23 22.59 19.03 12.43
CA ILE A 23 22.31 20.43 12.79
C ILE A 23 21.41 20.33 14.02
N SER A 24 21.81 20.93 15.14
CA SER A 24 20.94 21.11 16.31
C SER A 24 19.74 21.95 15.91
N ALA A 25 18.71 21.28 15.40
CA ALA A 25 17.49 21.91 14.98
C ALA A 25 16.54 21.96 16.15
N SER A 26 15.99 23.15 16.45
CA SER A 26 14.93 23.27 17.45
C SER A 26 13.75 22.41 17.01
N ALA A 27 13.45 21.39 17.78
CA ALA A 27 12.27 20.58 17.58
C ALA A 27 11.13 21.15 18.43
N GLU A 28 9.96 21.34 17.83
CA GLU A 28 8.87 22.06 18.49
C GLU A 28 7.51 21.59 17.96
N TRP A 29 6.54 21.50 18.88
CA TRP A 29 5.13 21.32 18.52
C TRP A 29 4.55 22.63 18.01
N LYS A 30 3.80 22.53 16.91
CA LYS A 30 3.07 23.67 16.33
C LYS A 30 1.66 23.26 15.98
N ASN A 31 0.75 24.22 15.92
CA ASN A 31 -0.63 23.96 15.52
C ASN A 31 -1.26 25.14 14.78
N ASP A 32 -2.31 24.82 14.03
CA ASP A 32 -3.21 25.76 13.39
C ASP A 32 -4.66 25.26 13.52
N SER A 33 -5.58 25.81 12.71
CA SER A 33 -6.97 25.37 12.67
C SER A 33 -7.17 23.95 12.14
N THR A 34 -6.20 23.41 11.41
CA THR A 34 -6.24 22.09 10.77
C THR A 34 -5.76 21.01 11.75
N GLY A 35 -4.71 21.29 12.52
CA GLY A 35 -4.21 20.34 13.50
C GLY A 35 -2.83 20.66 14.04
N TRP A 36 -2.23 19.66 14.68
CA TRP A 36 -0.90 19.73 15.27
C TRP A 36 0.14 19.15 14.31
N TRP A 37 1.36 19.68 14.30
CA TRP A 37 2.52 19.06 13.66
C TRP A 37 3.75 19.25 14.54
N TYR A 38 4.83 18.54 14.22
CA TYR A 38 6.10 18.67 14.92
C TYR A 38 7.18 19.08 13.92
N THR A 39 7.98 20.10 14.25
CA THR A 39 9.08 20.55 13.39
C THR A 39 10.40 19.93 13.80
N GLU A 40 11.23 19.54 12.82
CA GLU A 40 12.62 19.09 12.99
C GLU A 40 13.45 19.58 11.78
N GLY A 41 14.63 20.14 12.01
CA GLY A 41 15.56 20.46 10.92
C GLY A 41 15.05 21.50 9.93
N GLY A 42 14.10 22.36 10.31
CA GLY A 42 13.44 23.32 9.40
C GLY A 42 12.29 22.72 8.56
N SER A 43 11.95 21.44 8.75
CA SER A 43 10.82 20.76 8.13
C SER A 43 9.85 20.22 9.20
N TYR A 44 8.70 19.67 8.80
CA TYR A 44 7.81 18.92 9.69
C TYR A 44 8.13 17.41 9.68
N SER A 45 7.83 16.73 10.79
CA SER A 45 7.92 15.29 10.94
C SER A 45 6.86 14.56 10.10
N THR A 46 7.19 13.34 9.68
CA THR A 46 6.29 12.43 8.97
C THR A 46 6.52 10.99 9.49
N GLY A 47 5.50 10.14 9.40
CA GLY A 47 5.52 8.79 9.94
C GLY A 47 5.51 8.74 11.47
N TRP A 48 5.87 7.57 12.02
CA TRP A 48 5.97 7.35 13.46
C TRP A 48 7.16 8.09 14.06
N LYS A 49 6.91 8.85 15.12
CA LYS A 49 7.94 9.58 15.86
C LYS A 49 7.74 9.44 17.36
N LYS A 50 8.84 9.18 18.06
CA LYS A 50 8.88 9.22 19.52
C LYS A 50 9.29 10.61 19.98
N ILE A 51 8.39 11.30 20.68
CA ILE A 51 8.58 12.65 21.21
C ILE A 51 8.29 12.59 22.70
N GLU A 52 9.26 13.00 23.52
CA GLU A 52 9.14 13.03 24.99
C GLU A 52 8.62 11.70 25.60
N GLY A 53 9.09 10.58 25.05
CA GLY A 53 8.73 9.25 25.55
C GLY A 53 7.43 8.66 24.99
N LYS A 54 6.61 9.45 24.29
CA LYS A 54 5.34 9.02 23.66
C LYS A 54 5.49 8.86 22.16
N TRP A 55 4.73 7.93 21.58
CA TRP A 55 4.69 7.72 20.13
C TRP A 55 3.55 8.49 19.49
N TYR A 56 3.83 9.17 18.39
CA TYR A 56 2.87 9.91 17.58
C TYR A 56 3.05 9.51 16.11
N TYR A 57 1.99 9.64 15.33
CA TYR A 57 2.08 9.49 13.88
C TYR A 57 1.76 10.81 13.18
N PHE A 58 2.61 11.20 12.24
CA PHE A 58 2.42 12.38 11.41
C PHE A 58 2.17 11.96 9.96
N TYR A 59 1.07 12.42 9.38
CA TYR A 59 0.77 12.18 7.97
C TYR A 59 1.83 12.84 7.07
N ALA A 60 1.85 12.48 5.79
CA ALA A 60 2.74 13.11 4.81
C ALA A 60 2.48 14.61 4.58
N SER A 61 1.36 15.14 5.11
CA SER A 61 1.03 16.56 5.20
C SER A 61 1.74 17.27 6.37
N GLY A 62 2.30 16.51 7.30
CA GLY A 62 2.90 16.99 8.54
C GLY A 62 1.97 16.96 9.74
N TYR A 63 0.65 16.86 9.54
CA TYR A 63 -0.30 16.89 10.64
C TYR A 63 -0.34 15.57 11.40
N MET A 64 -0.49 15.66 12.71
CA MET A 64 -0.56 14.58 13.67
C MET A 64 -1.92 13.88 13.58
N ALA A 65 -1.88 12.56 13.48
CA ALA A 65 -3.05 11.72 13.64
C ALA A 65 -3.52 11.73 15.11
N LYS A 66 -4.82 11.85 15.34
CA LYS A 66 -5.42 11.77 16.69
C LYS A 66 -6.81 11.17 16.62
N ASN A 67 -7.23 10.53 17.71
CA ASN A 67 -8.52 9.86 17.83
C ASN A 67 -8.78 8.90 16.65
N THR A 68 -7.77 8.11 16.30
CA THR A 68 -7.78 7.27 15.10
C THR A 68 -6.87 6.06 15.30
N VAL A 69 -6.87 5.14 14.34
CA VAL A 69 -6.01 3.97 14.33
C VAL A 69 -5.03 4.09 13.16
N ILE A 70 -3.73 3.97 13.44
CA ILE A 70 -2.68 3.95 12.43
C ILE A 70 -1.89 2.67 12.59
N ASP A 71 -1.73 1.90 11.52
CA ASP A 71 -1.00 0.63 11.54
C ASP A 71 -1.46 -0.37 12.62
N GLY A 72 -2.72 -0.29 13.04
CA GLY A 72 -3.29 -1.10 14.12
C GLY A 72 -3.10 -0.53 15.54
N TYR A 73 -2.35 0.56 15.69
CA TYR A 73 -2.10 1.26 16.95
C TYR A 73 -3.16 2.34 17.19
N ILE A 74 -3.80 2.31 18.37
CA ILE A 74 -4.87 3.26 18.72
C ILE A 74 -4.24 4.56 19.25
N LEU A 75 -4.45 5.66 18.54
CA LEU A 75 -4.03 6.99 18.94
C LEU A 75 -5.15 7.69 19.72
N SER A 76 -4.79 8.25 20.87
CA SER A 76 -5.71 8.98 21.73
C SER A 76 -6.17 10.30 21.07
N ASN A 77 -7.11 11.01 21.68
CA ASN A 77 -7.47 12.37 21.24
C ASN A 77 -6.30 13.38 21.33
N ASN A 78 -5.24 13.06 22.06
CA ASN A 78 -4.00 13.84 22.11
C ASN A 78 -2.96 13.37 21.08
N GLY A 79 -3.31 12.38 20.25
CA GLY A 79 -2.46 11.82 19.19
C GLY A 79 -1.37 10.87 19.65
N ASP A 80 -1.16 10.73 20.97
CA ASP A 80 -0.25 9.74 21.50
C ASP A 80 -0.82 8.33 21.39
N TRP A 81 0.04 7.38 21.05
CA TRP A 81 -0.30 5.97 21.09
C TRP A 81 -0.68 5.58 22.53
N THR A 82 -1.87 5.02 22.66
CA THR A 82 -2.48 4.63 23.94
C THR A 82 -1.80 3.41 24.59
N GLY A 83 -0.82 2.79 23.93
CA GLY A 83 -0.30 1.48 24.30
C GLY A 83 -1.25 0.33 23.95
N LEU A 84 -2.44 0.66 23.42
CA LEU A 84 -3.38 -0.31 22.90
C LEU A 84 -3.20 -0.46 21.40
N GLU A 85 -3.26 -1.70 20.97
CA GLU A 85 -3.42 -2.09 19.59
C GLU A 85 -4.86 -2.58 19.44
N THR A 86 -5.47 -2.28 18.29
CA THR A 86 -6.57 -3.12 17.81
C THR A 86 -6.08 -4.57 17.74
N LYS A 87 -6.97 -5.57 17.85
CA LYS A 87 -6.60 -6.97 17.57
C LYS A 87 -6.32 -7.13 16.07
N SER A 88 -5.20 -6.56 15.66
CA SER A 88 -4.53 -6.60 14.39
C SER A 88 -5.44 -6.54 13.16
N ASP A 89 -5.26 -5.51 12.33
CA ASP A 89 -5.48 -5.57 10.87
C ASP A 89 -4.51 -6.59 10.21
N LYS A 90 -4.37 -7.79 10.77
CA LYS A 90 -3.56 -8.87 10.22
C LYS A 90 -4.37 -9.45 9.09
N ILE A 91 -3.87 -9.23 7.89
CA ILE A 91 -4.26 -10.05 6.77
C ILE A 91 -3.61 -11.43 6.94
N SER A 92 -4.43 -12.47 6.88
CA SER A 92 -3.96 -13.85 6.74
C SER A 92 -4.20 -14.28 5.30
N VAL A 93 -3.14 -14.74 4.65
CA VAL A 93 -3.15 -15.24 3.27
C VAL A 93 -2.49 -16.61 3.28
N SER A 94 -3.17 -17.60 2.71
CA SER A 94 -2.61 -18.94 2.51
C SER A 94 -2.07 -19.07 1.09
N TYR A 95 -0.76 -18.95 0.94
CA TYR A 95 -0.09 -19.14 -0.34
C TYR A 95 0.00 -20.63 -0.68
N PRO A 96 -0.24 -21.03 -1.95
CA PRO A 96 -0.05 -22.41 -2.39
C PRO A 96 1.37 -22.92 -2.12
N SER A 97 1.49 -24.17 -1.66
CA SER A 97 2.79 -24.76 -1.25
C SER A 97 3.76 -24.98 -2.40
N ASN A 98 3.27 -24.99 -3.64
CA ASN A 98 4.08 -25.08 -4.85
C ASN A 98 4.66 -23.74 -5.29
N TRP A 99 4.28 -22.62 -4.66
CA TRP A 99 4.86 -21.32 -4.96
C TRP A 99 6.21 -21.15 -4.24
N THR A 100 7.14 -20.45 -4.89
CA THR A 100 8.45 -20.15 -4.30
C THR A 100 8.49 -18.72 -3.78
N LYS A 101 8.74 -18.55 -2.48
CA LYS A 101 8.89 -17.23 -1.85
C LYS A 101 10.33 -16.72 -1.97
N THR A 102 10.49 -15.45 -2.33
CA THR A 102 11.72 -14.68 -2.14
C THR A 102 11.41 -13.37 -1.43
N THR A 103 12.45 -12.70 -0.92
CA THR A 103 12.34 -11.36 -0.36
C THR A 103 13.30 -10.43 -1.10
N LEU A 104 12.78 -9.39 -1.75
CA LEU A 104 13.56 -8.38 -2.45
C LEU A 104 13.36 -7.02 -1.77
N LYS A 105 14.45 -6.45 -1.25
CA LYS A 105 14.43 -5.13 -0.58
C LYS A 105 13.42 -5.01 0.57
N GLY A 106 13.10 -6.14 1.22
CA GLY A 106 12.14 -6.20 2.32
C GLY A 106 10.72 -6.58 1.91
N ASP A 107 10.45 -6.64 0.60
CA ASP A 107 9.15 -7.05 0.07
C ASP A 107 9.16 -8.53 -0.30
N ASP A 108 8.13 -9.25 0.11
CA ASP A 108 7.94 -10.65 -0.23
C ASP A 108 7.32 -10.77 -1.64
N ILE A 109 7.94 -11.62 -2.46
CA ILE A 109 7.49 -11.95 -3.81
C ILE A 109 7.34 -13.46 -3.91
N TYR A 110 6.22 -13.91 -4.47
CA TYR A 110 5.90 -15.32 -4.62
C TYR A 110 5.85 -15.68 -6.10
N TYR A 111 6.69 -16.63 -6.51
CA TYR A 111 6.73 -17.14 -7.88
C TYR A 111 5.84 -18.36 -8.02
N LEU A 112 4.98 -18.33 -9.04
CA LEU A 112 4.01 -19.38 -9.37
C LEU A 112 4.65 -20.49 -10.22
N ASP A 113 5.64 -20.12 -11.03
CA ASP A 113 6.28 -20.98 -12.00
C ASP A 113 7.78 -20.62 -12.22
N ASN A 114 8.44 -21.37 -13.08
CA ASN A 114 9.83 -21.15 -13.48
C ASN A 114 10.00 -20.12 -14.62
N GLN A 115 8.90 -19.56 -15.15
CA GLN A 115 8.91 -18.54 -16.19
C GLN A 115 8.93 -17.12 -15.62
N GLY A 116 8.86 -17.00 -14.29
CA GLY A 116 8.92 -15.73 -13.58
C GLY A 116 7.55 -15.12 -13.32
N THR A 117 6.46 -15.87 -13.51
CA THR A 117 5.12 -15.42 -13.08
C THR A 117 5.12 -15.24 -11.57
N ASN A 118 4.72 -14.07 -11.09
CA ASN A 118 4.85 -13.73 -9.69
C ASN A 118 3.72 -12.89 -9.15
N VAL A 119 3.53 -12.97 -7.85
CA VAL A 119 2.59 -12.20 -7.05
C VAL A 119 3.33 -11.46 -5.95
N ASN A 120 3.00 -10.19 -5.78
CA ASN A 120 3.36 -9.42 -4.59
C ASN A 120 2.11 -8.81 -3.95
N LEU A 121 2.22 -8.51 -2.66
CA LEU A 121 1.21 -7.76 -1.89
C LEU A 121 1.79 -6.42 -1.50
N VAL A 122 1.09 -5.35 -1.81
CA VAL A 122 1.33 -4.01 -1.26
C VAL A 122 0.18 -3.65 -0.34
N ILE A 123 0.50 -3.15 0.86
CA ILE A 123 -0.49 -2.62 1.79
C ILE A 123 -0.33 -1.11 1.80
N ASP A 124 -1.39 -0.41 1.47
CA ASP A 124 -1.42 1.03 1.38
C ASP A 124 -2.43 1.62 2.38
N GLY A 125 -2.06 2.76 2.98
CA GLY A 125 -2.96 3.48 3.88
C GLY A 125 -3.95 4.29 3.05
N MET A 126 -5.25 4.15 3.30
CA MET A 126 -6.28 4.87 2.55
C MET A 126 -6.40 6.34 2.97
N GLU A 127 -5.60 6.82 3.93
CA GLU A 127 -5.56 8.23 4.36
C GLU A 127 -6.93 8.82 4.75
N GLY A 128 -7.89 7.98 5.18
CA GLY A 128 -9.25 8.39 5.53
C GLY A 128 -10.21 8.53 4.34
N TYR A 129 -9.78 8.20 3.12
CA TYR A 129 -10.66 8.09 1.95
C TYR A 129 -11.59 6.88 2.08
N SER A 130 -12.79 6.97 1.50
CA SER A 130 -13.66 5.81 1.34
C SER A 130 -13.10 4.85 0.29
N GLU A 131 -13.52 3.58 0.35
CA GLU A 131 -13.19 2.56 -0.67
C GLU A 131 -13.51 3.06 -2.09
N GLU A 132 -14.69 3.65 -2.28
CA GLU A 132 -15.11 4.23 -3.56
C GLU A 132 -14.15 5.32 -4.05
N VAL A 133 -13.73 6.25 -3.18
CA VAL A 133 -12.81 7.33 -3.56
C VAL A 133 -11.42 6.78 -3.89
N TYR A 134 -10.95 5.79 -3.14
CA TYR A 134 -9.67 5.13 -3.38
C TYR A 134 -9.67 4.40 -4.74
N PHE A 135 -10.70 3.62 -5.02
CA PHE A 135 -10.89 2.90 -6.27
C PHE A 135 -11.02 3.83 -7.48
N ASN A 136 -11.83 4.90 -7.38
CA ASN A 136 -11.97 5.90 -8.44
C ASN A 136 -10.65 6.59 -8.76
N SER A 137 -9.83 6.84 -7.73
CA SER A 137 -8.50 7.44 -7.89
C SER A 137 -7.55 6.51 -8.63
N ALA A 138 -7.55 5.23 -8.29
CA ALA A 138 -6.74 4.21 -8.97
C ALA A 138 -7.14 4.02 -10.43
N GLU A 139 -8.45 3.95 -10.71
CA GLU A 139 -9.00 3.88 -12.06
C GLU A 139 -8.64 5.10 -12.90
N THR A 140 -8.77 6.30 -12.34
CA THR A 140 -8.41 7.55 -13.04
C THR A 140 -6.93 7.56 -13.38
N TYR A 141 -6.06 7.15 -12.47
CA TYR A 141 -4.64 7.10 -12.74
C TYR A 141 -4.31 6.15 -13.89
N ILE A 142 -4.80 4.91 -13.82
CA ILE A 142 -4.41 3.86 -14.77
C ILE A 142 -4.93 4.16 -16.19
N LYS A 143 -6.11 4.76 -16.31
CA LYS A 143 -6.68 5.18 -17.61
C LYS A 143 -5.86 6.24 -18.32
N ASN A 144 -5.05 7.00 -17.58
CA ASN A 144 -4.21 8.08 -18.12
C ASN A 144 -2.78 7.62 -18.47
N ARG A 145 -2.47 6.33 -18.35
CA ARG A 145 -1.14 5.76 -18.62
C ARG A 145 -1.03 5.32 -20.08
N SER A 146 -0.12 5.93 -20.82
CA SER A 146 0.12 5.62 -22.25
C SER A 146 0.85 4.29 -22.48
N ASP A 147 1.47 3.72 -21.44
CA ASP A 147 2.17 2.44 -21.47
C ASP A 147 1.27 1.26 -21.05
N ILE A 148 -0.03 1.51 -20.84
CA ILE A 148 -1.03 0.51 -20.49
C ILE A 148 -2.01 0.34 -21.65
N ASN A 149 -2.29 -0.92 -22.00
CA ASN A 149 -3.19 -1.31 -23.06
C ASN A 149 -4.20 -2.36 -22.58
N ASN A 150 -5.33 -2.47 -23.28
CA ASN A 150 -6.36 -3.49 -23.05
C ASN A 150 -6.88 -3.55 -21.60
N LEU A 151 -6.99 -2.40 -20.95
CA LEU A 151 -7.48 -2.29 -19.58
C LEU A 151 -8.93 -2.77 -19.46
N GLN A 152 -9.16 -3.71 -18.54
CA GLN A 152 -10.46 -4.15 -18.09
C GLN A 152 -10.55 -3.92 -16.59
N ILE A 153 -11.63 -3.29 -16.15
CA ILE A 153 -11.91 -3.04 -14.74
C ILE A 153 -13.21 -3.77 -14.38
N LYS A 154 -13.19 -4.56 -13.30
CA LYS A 154 -14.38 -5.29 -12.83
C LYS A 154 -14.42 -5.30 -11.32
N GLU A 155 -15.59 -5.03 -10.76
CA GLU A 155 -15.89 -5.39 -9.37
C GLU A 155 -16.08 -6.90 -9.27
N ARG A 156 -15.41 -7.51 -8.29
CA ARG A 156 -15.47 -8.94 -8.00
C ARG A 156 -15.55 -9.17 -6.49
N LYS A 157 -15.81 -10.41 -6.11
CA LYS A 157 -15.70 -10.89 -4.72
C LYS A 157 -14.73 -12.05 -4.64
N PHE A 158 -13.87 -12.01 -3.64
CA PHE A 158 -13.01 -13.12 -3.26
C PHE A 158 -13.28 -13.45 -1.80
N ASN A 159 -13.77 -14.65 -1.53
CA ASN A 159 -14.38 -15.01 -0.25
C ASN A 159 -15.48 -14.00 0.13
N ASN A 160 -15.37 -13.34 1.29
CA ASN A 160 -16.31 -12.32 1.76
C ASN A 160 -15.85 -10.88 1.49
N ASN A 161 -14.79 -10.71 0.71
CA ASN A 161 -14.17 -9.41 0.47
C ASN A 161 -14.59 -8.86 -0.89
N ASN A 162 -15.13 -7.64 -0.91
CA ASN A 162 -15.30 -6.88 -2.16
C ASN A 162 -13.92 -6.51 -2.71
N ALA A 163 -13.78 -6.55 -4.03
CA ALA A 163 -12.54 -6.21 -4.68
C ALA A 163 -12.77 -5.48 -5.99
N LEU A 164 -11.90 -4.53 -6.31
CA LEU A 164 -11.75 -4.00 -7.66
C LEU A 164 -10.61 -4.73 -8.36
N THR A 165 -10.89 -5.26 -9.54
CA THR A 165 -9.92 -5.99 -10.36
C THR A 165 -9.59 -5.23 -11.62
N LEU A 166 -8.29 -5.16 -11.92
CA LEU A 166 -7.73 -4.46 -13.06
C LEU A 166 -6.87 -5.44 -13.85
N ASN A 167 -7.32 -5.80 -15.04
CA ASN A 167 -6.58 -6.63 -15.99
C ASN A 167 -6.08 -5.76 -17.13
N TYR A 168 -4.78 -5.75 -17.40
CA TYR A 168 -4.21 -4.95 -18.48
C TYR A 168 -2.87 -5.49 -18.95
N PHE A 169 -2.40 -4.97 -20.09
CA PHE A 169 -1.03 -5.19 -20.56
C PHE A 169 -0.21 -3.93 -20.34
N HIS A 170 0.97 -4.09 -19.74
CA HIS A 170 1.97 -3.04 -19.57
C HIS A 170 3.14 -3.31 -20.52
N ASN A 171 3.46 -2.35 -21.38
CA ASN A 171 4.65 -2.44 -22.22
C ASN A 171 5.87 -1.90 -21.47
N ILE A 172 6.76 -2.79 -21.05
CA ILE A 172 7.98 -2.44 -20.32
C ILE A 172 9.17 -2.69 -21.26
N ASN A 173 9.76 -1.62 -21.79
CA ASN A 173 10.91 -1.69 -22.71
C ASN A 173 10.68 -2.63 -23.91
N GLY A 174 9.49 -2.59 -24.51
CA GLY A 174 9.12 -3.45 -25.64
C GLY A 174 8.70 -4.88 -25.25
N MET A 175 8.62 -5.20 -23.96
CA MET A 175 8.05 -6.45 -23.47
C MET A 175 6.64 -6.22 -22.94
N ASP A 176 5.68 -6.95 -23.50
CA ASP A 176 4.32 -6.97 -22.96
C ASP A 176 4.26 -7.88 -21.73
N VAL A 177 3.81 -7.30 -20.62
CA VAL A 177 3.57 -7.98 -19.35
C VAL A 177 2.09 -7.85 -19.05
N GLN A 178 1.36 -8.96 -18.96
CA GLN A 178 -0.02 -8.91 -18.47
C GLN A 178 0.02 -8.80 -16.95
N VAL A 179 -0.80 -7.89 -16.44
CA VAL A 179 -0.98 -7.60 -15.02
C VAL A 179 -2.43 -7.85 -14.64
N GLU A 180 -2.65 -8.64 -13.59
CA GLU A 180 -3.91 -8.72 -12.86
C GLU A 180 -3.69 -8.13 -11.48
N GLN A 181 -4.25 -6.95 -11.23
CA GLN A 181 -4.22 -6.30 -9.93
C GLN A 181 -5.57 -6.42 -9.26
N VAL A 182 -5.58 -6.91 -8.02
CA VAL A 182 -6.76 -7.06 -7.18
C VAL A 182 -6.60 -6.19 -5.95
N MET A 183 -7.49 -5.20 -5.82
CA MET A 183 -7.52 -4.28 -4.69
C MET A 183 -8.67 -4.65 -3.75
N ILE A 184 -8.35 -4.89 -2.49
CA ILE A 184 -9.32 -5.16 -1.43
C ILE A 184 -9.13 -4.11 -0.34
N CYS A 185 -10.19 -3.41 0.04
CA CYS A 185 -10.16 -2.47 1.17
C CYS A 185 -10.64 -3.14 2.45
N ASN A 186 -9.96 -2.87 3.56
CA ASN A 186 -10.41 -3.25 4.89
C ASN A 186 -9.99 -2.16 5.88
N SER A 187 -10.97 -1.67 6.67
CA SER A 187 -10.78 -0.54 7.57
C SER A 187 -10.22 0.68 6.82
N ASN A 188 -9.02 1.16 7.17
CA ASN A 188 -8.35 2.30 6.53
C ASN A 188 -7.15 1.86 5.66
N LYS A 189 -7.16 0.63 5.15
CA LYS A 189 -6.07 0.05 4.35
C LYS A 189 -6.59 -0.57 3.05
N ALA A 190 -5.82 -0.38 1.99
CA ALA A 190 -5.98 -1.07 0.73
C ALA A 190 -4.90 -2.14 0.58
N TYR A 191 -5.30 -3.34 0.18
CA TYR A 191 -4.44 -4.50 -0.02
C TYR A 191 -4.41 -4.80 -1.53
N LEU A 192 -3.28 -4.52 -2.16
CA LEU A 192 -3.08 -4.62 -3.60
C LEU A 192 -2.27 -5.88 -3.90
N PHE A 193 -2.96 -6.91 -4.38
CA PHE A 193 -2.33 -8.12 -4.90
C PHE A 193 -2.07 -7.95 -6.39
N THR A 194 -0.82 -8.08 -6.82
CA THR A 194 -0.47 -7.88 -8.24
C THR A 194 0.15 -9.16 -8.79
N LEU A 195 -0.57 -9.84 -9.68
CA LEU A 195 -0.06 -10.97 -10.47
C LEU A 195 0.50 -10.43 -11.78
N MET A 196 1.73 -10.83 -12.11
CA MET A 196 2.42 -10.41 -13.34
C MET A 196 2.99 -11.61 -14.07
N GLN A 197 2.78 -11.65 -15.39
CA GLN A 197 3.40 -12.65 -16.28
C GLN A 197 3.88 -11.97 -17.57
N ARG A 198 5.04 -12.40 -18.08
CA ARG A 198 5.46 -12.00 -19.43
C ARG A 198 4.51 -12.61 -20.46
N GLY A 199 3.94 -11.77 -21.33
CA GLY A 199 2.85 -12.18 -22.21
C GLY A 199 1.55 -12.41 -21.45
N LYS A 200 0.67 -13.27 -21.99
CA LYS A 200 -0.63 -13.58 -21.39
C LYS A 200 -0.45 -14.48 -20.16
N ILE A 201 -1.07 -14.14 -19.04
CA ILE A 201 -1.22 -14.99 -17.84
C ILE A 201 -1.92 -16.30 -18.24
N SER A 202 -1.36 -17.45 -17.83
CA SER A 202 -1.98 -18.74 -18.10
C SER A 202 -3.25 -18.95 -17.28
N ASP A 203 -4.20 -19.72 -17.78
CA ASP A 203 -5.45 -20.01 -17.05
C ASP A 203 -5.17 -20.75 -15.73
N GLU A 204 -4.12 -21.58 -15.69
CA GLU A 204 -3.64 -22.25 -14.47
C GLU A 204 -3.12 -21.25 -13.44
N ASN A 205 -2.25 -20.31 -13.84
CA ASN A 205 -1.71 -19.29 -12.93
C ASN A 205 -2.80 -18.35 -12.43
N MET A 206 -3.73 -17.94 -13.30
CA MET A 206 -4.89 -17.14 -12.90
C MET A 206 -5.76 -17.89 -11.88
N THR A 207 -6.08 -19.15 -12.14
CA THR A 207 -6.87 -19.99 -11.22
C THR A 207 -6.17 -20.17 -9.87
N SER A 208 -4.86 -20.38 -9.88
CA SER A 208 -4.06 -20.50 -8.65
C SER A 208 -4.05 -19.19 -7.85
N PHE A 209 -3.90 -18.05 -8.53
CA PHE A 209 -3.96 -16.73 -7.92
C PHE A 209 -5.33 -16.43 -7.31
N GLU A 210 -6.41 -16.68 -8.05
CA GLU A 210 -7.77 -16.49 -7.53
C GLU A 210 -8.08 -17.43 -6.35
N SER A 211 -7.56 -18.65 -6.37
CA SER A 211 -7.67 -19.58 -5.24
C SER A 211 -6.98 -19.03 -4.00
N MET A 212 -5.78 -18.45 -4.16
CA MET A 212 -5.06 -17.77 -3.08
C MET A 212 -5.86 -16.58 -2.52
N LEU A 213 -6.43 -15.73 -3.39
CA LEU A 213 -7.27 -14.59 -2.97
C LEU A 213 -8.49 -15.03 -2.15
N ASN A 214 -9.09 -16.19 -2.47
CA ASN A 214 -10.19 -16.75 -1.70
C ASN A 214 -9.80 -17.26 -0.29
N THR A 215 -8.50 -17.29 0.04
CA THR A 215 -8.03 -17.63 1.39
C THR A 215 -7.92 -16.42 2.32
N ILE A 216 -8.07 -15.20 1.78
CA ILE A 216 -7.87 -13.95 2.52
C ILE A 216 -8.86 -13.83 3.67
N LYS A 217 -8.30 -13.59 4.86
CA LYS A 217 -9.04 -13.27 6.09
C LYS A 217 -8.43 -12.04 6.73
N PHE A 218 -9.28 -11.08 7.08
CA PHE A 218 -8.91 -9.96 7.94
C PHE A 218 -9.26 -10.33 9.38
N ALA A 219 -8.30 -10.17 10.30
CA ALA A 219 -8.59 -10.22 11.72
C ALA A 219 -9.28 -8.90 12.14
N TYR A 220 -10.32 -9.04 12.96
CA TYR A 220 -11.11 -7.94 13.52
C TYR A 220 -10.91 -7.88 15.04
#